data_AF-A0A653D4Q7-F1
#
_entry.id   AF-A0A653D4Q7-F1
#
_cell.length_a   1.000
_cell.length_b   1.000
_cell.length_c   1.000
_cell.angle_alpha   90.00
_cell.angle_beta   90.00
_cell.angle_gamma   90.00
#
_symmetry.space_group_name_H-M   'P 1'
#
loop_
_entity.id
_entity.type
_entity.pdbx_description
1 polymer ?
#
loop_
_entity_poly.entity_id
_entity_poly.type
_entity_poly.pdbx_seq_one_letter_code
_entity_poly.pdbx_strand_id
1 'polypeptide(L)'
;MGQRHPSPPKPKRLSNPKHHHRCSKQEVTEEVEISESDARPSISHDLPKRLSRDYSRYPRQIVAVNKKLDELEDKIVNMTASQINLYFPTFKDELHNSWQKVYGVRSSDEFVRQVKIEVIERIKTLLGRLNTRYLKKKTSLEILAAESNRSTNKLDI
;
A
#
# COMPACT_ATOMS: atom_id res chain seq x y z
N MET A 1 -54.43 33.26 5.82
CA MET A 1 -53.51 33.23 4.66
C MET A 1 -52.10 32.97 5.21
N GLY A 2 -51.60 31.77 5.47
CA GLY A 2 -51.86 30.47 4.86
C GLY A 2 -50.77 30.14 3.84
N GLN A 3 -49.52 29.93 4.26
CA GLN A 3 -48.49 29.26 3.45
C GLN A 3 -47.63 28.39 4.37
N ARG A 4 -47.99 27.10 4.47
CA ARG A 4 -47.18 26.06 5.10
C ARG A 4 -46.27 25.49 4.02
N HIS A 5 -44.95 25.65 4.16
CA HIS A 5 -43.99 24.94 3.32
C HIS A 5 -43.99 23.44 3.69
N PRO A 6 -44.04 22.52 2.71
CA PRO A 6 -44.04 21.09 2.99
C PRO A 6 -42.64 20.59 3.36
N SER A 7 -42.56 19.82 4.44
CA SER A 7 -41.36 19.09 4.87
C SER A 7 -40.94 18.02 3.85
N PRO A 8 -39.64 17.74 3.68
CA PRO A 8 -39.17 16.68 2.79
C PRO A 8 -39.52 15.28 3.32
N PRO A 9 -39.82 14.30 2.45
CA PRO A 9 -40.12 12.93 2.87
C PRO A 9 -38.87 12.22 3.42
N LYS A 10 -39.03 11.56 4.58
CA LYS A 10 -38.02 10.71 5.21
C LYS A 10 -37.68 9.49 4.33
N PRO A 11 -36.44 8.99 4.37
CA PRO A 11 -36.00 7.85 3.56
C PRO A 11 -36.70 6.55 4.00
N LYS A 12 -37.24 5.82 3.03
CA LYS A 12 -37.78 4.47 3.23
C LYS A 12 -36.61 3.50 3.45
N ARG A 13 -36.50 2.99 4.68
CA ARG A 13 -35.71 1.79 5.03
C ARG A 13 -36.33 0.58 4.32
N LEU A 14 -35.59 -0.07 3.44
CA LEU A 14 -35.93 -1.38 2.89
C LEU A 14 -34.87 -2.40 3.33
N SER A 15 -35.30 -3.18 4.32
CA SER A 15 -35.02 -4.59 4.62
C SER A 15 -33.67 -5.21 4.19
N ASN A 16 -32.82 -5.49 5.19
CA ASN A 16 -31.77 -6.51 5.09
C ASN A 16 -32.39 -7.90 4.79
N PRO A 17 -31.88 -8.67 3.81
CA PRO A 17 -32.10 -10.10 3.78
C PRO A 17 -31.19 -10.80 4.81
N LYS A 18 -31.83 -11.58 5.70
CA LYS A 18 -31.19 -12.48 6.66
C LYS A 18 -30.36 -13.54 5.91
N HIS A 19 -29.03 -13.44 5.97
CA HIS A 19 -28.16 -14.56 5.62
C HIS A 19 -28.13 -15.56 6.78
N HIS A 20 -28.83 -16.68 6.62
CA HIS A 20 -28.63 -17.87 7.44
C HIS A 20 -27.30 -18.53 7.04
N HIS A 21 -26.22 -18.25 7.77
CA HIS A 21 -25.04 -19.10 7.74
C HIS A 21 -25.27 -20.28 8.67
N ARG A 22 -25.70 -21.39 8.09
CA ARG A 22 -25.74 -22.71 8.74
C ARG A 22 -24.29 -23.10 9.05
N CYS A 23 -23.94 -23.03 10.33
CA CYS A 23 -22.74 -23.59 10.91
C CYS A 23 -22.78 -25.11 10.71
N SER A 24 -21.87 -25.65 9.90
CA SER A 24 -21.63 -27.09 9.82
C SER A 24 -20.29 -27.36 10.50
N LYS A 25 -20.37 -27.94 11.70
CA LYS A 25 -19.24 -28.54 12.40
C LYS A 25 -18.94 -29.87 11.74
N GLN A 26 -17.67 -30.18 11.51
CA GLN A 26 -17.22 -31.55 11.34
C GLN A 26 -15.89 -31.70 12.08
N GLU A 27 -15.89 -32.60 13.06
CA GLU A 27 -14.75 -32.97 13.90
C GLU A 27 -13.88 -34.03 13.19
N VAL A 28 -12.56 -33.84 13.33
CA VAL A 28 -11.49 -34.80 13.68
C VAL A 28 -11.36 -36.11 12.89
N THR A 29 -10.15 -36.34 12.33
CA THR A 29 -9.38 -37.58 12.57
C THR A 29 -7.89 -37.43 12.27
N GLU A 30 -7.12 -38.30 12.95
CA GLU A 30 -5.69 -38.34 13.29
C GLU A 30 -4.63 -38.34 12.16
N GLU A 31 -3.49 -37.75 12.55
CA GLU A 31 -2.10 -38.25 12.50
C GLU A 31 -1.54 -38.90 11.23
N VAL A 32 -0.56 -38.20 10.62
CA VAL A 32 0.54 -38.81 9.87
C VAL A 32 1.84 -38.03 10.18
N GLU A 33 2.69 -38.62 11.02
CA GLU A 33 4.15 -38.49 11.04
C GLU A 33 4.65 -38.75 9.59
N ILE A 34 5.57 -38.02 8.97
CA ILE A 34 7.03 -38.15 9.07
C ILE A 34 7.65 -37.02 8.22
N SER A 35 8.84 -36.58 8.63
CA SER A 35 9.99 -36.14 7.80
C SER A 35 10.37 -34.67 7.94
N GLU A 36 11.35 -34.48 8.82
CA GLU A 36 12.37 -33.45 8.74
C GLU A 36 12.91 -33.36 7.30
N SER A 37 12.74 -32.21 6.67
CA SER A 37 13.49 -31.84 5.47
C SER A 37 13.85 -30.38 5.63
N ASP A 38 15.08 -30.19 6.10
CA ASP A 38 15.81 -28.92 6.07
C ASP A 38 15.99 -28.51 4.60
N ALA A 39 14.94 -27.94 4.04
CA ALA A 39 14.96 -27.29 2.75
C ALA A 39 14.62 -25.82 3.00
N ARG A 40 15.64 -25.08 3.43
CA ARG A 40 15.66 -23.61 3.39
C ARG A 40 15.08 -23.19 2.03
N PRO A 41 13.90 -22.54 1.96
CA PRO A 41 13.40 -22.08 0.68
C PRO A 41 14.35 -20.96 0.25
N SER A 42 15.27 -21.28 -0.65
CA SER A 42 16.02 -20.28 -1.41
C SER A 42 15.00 -19.61 -2.31
N ILE A 43 14.31 -18.61 -1.75
CA ILE A 43 13.48 -17.69 -2.50
C ILE A 43 14.47 -16.88 -3.33
N SER A 44 14.85 -17.46 -4.47
CA SER A 44 15.39 -16.71 -5.59
C SER A 44 14.25 -15.79 -6.01
N HIS A 45 14.19 -14.63 -5.38
CA HIS A 45 13.41 -13.51 -5.89
C HIS A 45 14.05 -13.20 -7.24
N ASP A 46 13.48 -13.80 -8.29
CA ASP A 46 13.63 -13.37 -9.67
C ASP A 46 13.06 -11.94 -9.70
N LEU A 47 13.88 -10.99 -9.25
CA LEU A 47 13.59 -9.58 -9.29
C LEU A 47 13.49 -9.27 -10.78
N PRO A 48 12.34 -8.77 -11.28
CA PRO A 48 12.19 -8.47 -12.69
C PRO A 48 13.35 -7.58 -13.10
N LYS A 49 14.16 -8.09 -14.03
CA LYS A 49 15.35 -7.47 -14.59
C LYS A 49 14.99 -6.01 -14.89
N ARG A 50 15.48 -5.08 -14.07
CA ARG A 50 15.11 -3.66 -14.18
C ARG A 50 15.43 -3.23 -15.60
N LEU A 51 14.41 -2.94 -16.39
CA LEU A 51 14.58 -2.34 -17.71
C LEU A 51 15.34 -1.04 -17.47
N SER A 52 16.60 -1.01 -17.90
CA SER A 52 17.42 0.19 -17.87
C SER A 52 16.66 1.26 -18.65
N ARG A 53 16.09 2.24 -17.96
CA ARG A 53 15.34 3.31 -18.61
C ARG A 53 16.34 4.23 -19.30
N ASP A 54 16.12 4.44 -20.59
CA ASP A 54 16.91 5.40 -21.35
C ASP A 54 16.42 6.82 -21.04
N TYR A 55 17.25 7.57 -20.33
CA TYR A 55 17.00 8.96 -19.96
C TYR A 55 17.67 9.96 -20.91
N SER A 56 18.33 9.50 -21.98
CA SER A 56 19.17 10.32 -22.87
C SER A 56 18.42 11.52 -23.47
N ARG A 57 17.12 11.37 -23.74
CA ARG A 57 16.27 12.42 -24.34
C ARG A 57 15.56 13.32 -23.32
N TYR A 58 15.62 12.99 -22.03
CA TYR A 58 14.82 13.68 -21.02
C TYR A 58 15.47 15.01 -20.62
N PRO A 59 14.67 16.04 -20.27
CA PRO A 59 15.19 17.26 -19.69
C PRO A 59 16.03 16.95 -18.43
N ARG A 60 17.19 17.60 -18.28
CA ARG A 60 18.12 17.35 -17.16
C ARG A 60 17.46 17.33 -15.78
N GLN A 61 16.50 18.23 -15.55
CA GLN A 61 15.73 18.31 -14.30
C GLN A 61 14.90 17.05 -14.06
N ILE A 62 14.27 16.51 -15.10
CA ILE A 62 13.47 15.28 -15.02
C ILE A 62 14.36 14.04 -14.91
N VAL A 63 15.54 14.04 -15.53
CA VAL A 63 16.55 12.99 -15.35
C VAL A 63 16.96 12.87 -13.88
N ALA A 64 17.28 14.00 -13.24
CA ALA A 64 17.66 14.03 -11.84
C ALA A 64 16.56 13.47 -10.92
N VAL A 65 15.29 13.82 -11.21
CA VAL A 65 14.17 13.25 -10.47
C VAL A 65 14.06 11.74 -10.70
N ASN A 66 14.15 11.27 -11.94
CA ASN A 66 14.05 9.84 -12.24
C ASN A 66 15.12 9.00 -11.54
N LYS A 67 16.38 9.47 -11.55
CA LYS A 67 17.46 8.80 -10.81
C LYS A 67 17.15 8.68 -9.32
N LYS A 68 16.65 9.77 -8.73
CA LYS A 68 16.20 9.74 -7.33
C LYS A 68 15.05 8.76 -7.12
N LEU A 69 14.09 8.69 -8.05
CA LEU A 69 12.99 7.72 -7.96
C LEU A 69 13.48 6.27 -8.09
N ASP A 70 14.52 6.00 -8.88
CA ASP A 70 15.14 4.68 -8.95
C ASP A 70 15.75 4.29 -7.60
N GLU A 71 16.49 5.20 -6.97
CA GLU A 71 17.07 5.00 -5.64
C GLU A 71 15.99 4.79 -4.56
N LEU A 72 14.91 5.57 -4.61
CA LEU A 72 13.79 5.45 -3.67
C LEU A 72 13.04 4.14 -3.88
N GLU A 73 12.80 3.74 -5.12
CA GLU A 73 12.17 2.46 -5.44
C GLU A 73 13.02 1.30 -4.91
N ASP A 74 14.34 1.36 -5.07
CA ASP A 74 15.26 0.36 -4.55
C ASP A 74 15.21 0.26 -3.03
N LYS A 75 15.31 1.40 -2.33
CA LYS A 75 15.16 1.46 -0.87
C LYS A 75 13.82 0.89 -0.42
N ILE A 76 12.73 1.32 -1.06
CA ILE A 76 11.37 0.87 -0.71
C ILE A 76 11.24 -0.63 -0.89
N VAL A 77 11.85 -1.25 -1.91
CA VAL A 77 11.79 -2.71 -2.13
C VAL A 77 12.62 -3.44 -1.07
N ASN A 78 13.86 -3.01 -0.85
CA ASN A 78 14.84 -3.72 -0.03
C ASN A 78 14.67 -3.51 1.48
N MET A 79 13.87 -2.53 1.90
CA MET A 79 13.64 -2.26 3.32
C MET A 79 12.73 -3.28 4.00
N THR A 80 13.02 -3.54 5.28
CA THR A 80 12.15 -4.29 6.19
C THR A 80 10.92 -3.49 6.59
N ALA A 81 9.89 -4.17 7.09
CA ALA A 81 8.65 -3.52 7.53
C ALA A 81 8.88 -2.54 8.71
N SER A 82 9.85 -2.82 9.59
CA SER A 82 10.22 -1.90 10.69
C SER A 82 10.90 -0.63 10.20
N GLN A 83 11.81 -0.75 9.24
CA GLN A 83 12.42 0.42 8.62
C GLN A 83 11.37 1.25 7.87
N ILE A 84 10.44 0.62 7.15
CA ILE A 84 9.36 1.34 6.46
C ILE A 84 8.54 2.17 7.44
N ASN A 85 8.20 1.63 8.60
CA ASN A 85 7.45 2.38 9.62
C ASN A 85 8.22 3.61 10.13
N LEU A 86 9.52 3.45 10.38
CA LEU A 86 10.37 4.53 10.90
C LEU A 86 10.55 5.65 9.87
N TYR A 87 10.80 5.29 8.61
CA TYR A 87 11.16 6.25 7.56
C TYR A 87 9.97 6.68 6.67
N PHE A 88 8.76 6.17 6.93
CA PHE A 88 7.58 6.48 6.12
C PHE A 88 7.35 7.99 5.91
N PRO A 89 7.43 8.86 6.93
CA PRO A 89 7.26 10.30 6.75
C PRO A 89 8.32 10.87 5.79
N THR A 90 9.58 10.48 5.97
CA THR A 90 10.70 10.91 5.13
C THR A 90 10.49 10.50 3.67
N PHE A 91 10.11 9.24 3.42
CA PHE A 91 9.84 8.78 2.04
C PHE A 91 8.67 9.53 1.40
N LYS A 92 7.62 9.82 2.16
CA LYS A 92 6.48 10.60 1.67
C LYS A 92 6.91 12.01 1.27
N ASP A 93 7.70 12.68 2.10
CA ASP A 93 8.21 14.02 1.81
C ASP A 93 9.15 14.03 0.61
N GLU A 94 10.02 13.02 0.49
CA GLU A 94 10.91 12.87 -0.65
C GLU A 94 10.17 12.66 -1.98
N LEU A 95 9.10 11.87 -1.97
CA LEU A 95 8.22 11.66 -3.12
C LEU A 95 7.44 12.93 -3.45
N HIS A 96 6.94 13.66 -2.44
CA HIS A 96 6.26 14.94 -2.62
C HIS A 96 7.20 16.00 -3.22
N ASN A 97 8.42 16.13 -2.69
CA ASN A 97 9.44 17.04 -3.22
C ASN A 97 9.80 16.70 -4.67
N SER A 98 9.87 15.41 -5.01
CA SER A 98 10.11 14.96 -6.38
C SER A 98 8.94 15.33 -7.31
N TRP A 99 7.70 15.19 -6.83
CA TRP A 99 6.51 15.60 -7.56
C TRP A 99 6.50 17.11 -7.82
N GLN A 100 6.77 17.93 -6.81
CA GLN A 100 6.86 19.39 -6.94
C GLN A 100 7.92 19.80 -7.97
N LYS A 101 9.10 19.16 -7.95
CA LYS A 101 10.17 19.42 -8.93
C LYS A 101 9.71 19.14 -10.37
N VAL A 102 9.06 18.00 -10.61
CA VAL A 102 8.55 17.64 -11.95
C VAL A 102 7.46 18.60 -12.38
N TYR A 103 6.53 18.91 -11.48
CA TYR A 103 5.43 19.83 -11.76
C TYR A 103 5.94 21.22 -12.15
N GLY A 104 6.98 21.70 -11.45
CA GLY A 104 7.63 22.99 -11.67
C GLY A 104 8.36 23.15 -13.01
N VAL A 105 8.67 22.06 -13.72
CA VAL A 105 9.31 22.13 -15.05
C VAL A 105 8.37 22.80 -16.04
N ARG A 106 8.71 24.02 -16.48
CA ARG A 106 7.98 24.75 -17.53
C ARG A 106 8.55 24.36 -18.89
N SER A 107 7.72 23.82 -19.76
CA SER A 107 8.09 23.53 -21.16
C SER A 107 6.84 23.57 -22.04
N SER A 108 6.98 24.12 -23.24
CA SER A 108 5.94 24.12 -24.27
C SER A 108 5.98 22.87 -25.15
N ASP A 109 7.05 22.06 -25.02
CA ASP A 109 7.24 20.81 -25.76
C ASP A 109 6.28 19.72 -25.26
N GLU A 110 5.55 19.11 -26.19
CA GLU A 110 4.61 18.01 -25.92
C GLU A 110 5.33 16.78 -25.37
N PHE A 111 6.53 16.48 -25.87
CA PHE A 111 7.32 15.36 -25.35
C PHE A 111 7.65 15.57 -23.86
N VAL A 112 8.03 16.79 -23.48
CA VAL A 112 8.30 17.11 -22.07
C VAL A 112 7.03 17.03 -21.23
N ARG A 113 5.87 17.45 -21.76
CA ARG A 113 4.57 17.28 -21.07
C ARG A 113 4.27 15.81 -20.82
N GLN A 114 4.42 14.96 -21.83
CA GLN A 114 4.18 13.53 -21.72
C GLN A 114 5.11 12.87 -20.69
N VAL A 115 6.40 13.17 -20.77
CA VAL A 115 7.39 12.67 -19.80
C VAL A 115 7.06 13.13 -18.37
N LYS A 116 6.58 14.37 -18.18
CA LYS A 116 6.14 14.82 -16.85
C LYS A 116 4.98 13.97 -16.31
N ILE A 117 3.99 13.69 -17.15
CA ILE A 117 2.83 12.87 -16.77
C ILE A 117 3.31 11.48 -16.34
N GLU A 118 4.16 10.84 -17.13
CA GLU A 118 4.71 9.51 -16.82
C GLU A 118 5.47 9.48 -15.49
N VAL A 119 6.28 10.51 -15.22
CA VAL A 119 7.03 10.60 -13.95
C VAL A 119 6.09 10.85 -12.77
N ILE A 120 5.04 11.65 -12.94
CA ILE A 120 4.02 11.87 -11.91
C ILE A 120 3.28 10.56 -11.60
N GLU A 121 2.88 9.80 -12.61
CA GLU A 121 2.23 8.48 -12.42
C GLU A 121 3.17 7.48 -11.75
N ARG A 122 4.47 7.53 -12.05
CA ARG A 122 5.49 6.75 -11.34
C ARG A 122 5.54 7.10 -9.86
N ILE A 123 5.55 8.40 -9.52
CA ILE A 123 5.57 8.86 -8.13
C ILE A 123 4.32 8.38 -7.38
N LYS A 124 3.13 8.51 -7.99
CA LYS A 124 1.88 8.00 -7.42
C LYS A 124 1.95 6.50 -7.16
N THR A 125 2.48 5.74 -8.10
CA THR A 125 2.66 4.29 -7.98
C THR A 125 3.59 3.94 -6.80
N LEU A 126 4.72 4.62 -6.67
CA LEU A 126 5.66 4.42 -5.55
C LEU A 126 5.03 4.78 -4.20
N LEU A 127 4.30 5.89 -4.13
CA LEU A 127 3.57 6.28 -2.93
C LEU A 127 2.50 5.25 -2.55
N GLY A 128 1.76 4.73 -3.54
CA GLY A 128 0.80 3.66 -3.35
C GLY A 128 1.44 2.41 -2.76
N ARG A 129 2.56 1.95 -3.33
CA ARG A 129 3.34 0.80 -2.81
C ARG A 129 3.82 1.05 -1.38
N LEU A 130 4.37 2.23 -1.10
CA LEU A 130 4.81 2.62 0.24
C LEU A 130 3.65 2.57 1.25
N ASN A 131 2.50 3.16 0.90
CA ASN A 131 1.31 3.16 1.74
C ASN A 131 0.80 1.75 2.01
N THR A 132 0.73 0.89 1.00
CA THR A 132 0.31 -0.50 1.17
C THR A 132 1.23 -1.24 2.14
N ARG A 133 2.55 -1.07 2.03
CA ARG A 133 3.50 -1.73 2.95
C ARG A 133 3.38 -1.19 4.38
N TYR A 134 3.19 0.12 4.53
CA TYR A 134 2.99 0.76 5.84
C TYR A 134 1.70 0.28 6.52
N LEU A 135 0.58 0.30 5.81
CA LEU A 135 -0.73 -0.08 6.35
C LEU A 135 -0.82 -1.57 6.70
N LYS A 136 -0.28 -2.46 5.86
CA LYS A 136 -0.25 -3.91 6.15
C LYS A 136 0.37 -4.19 7.52
N LYS A 137 1.50 -3.54 7.84
CA LYS A 137 2.14 -3.72 9.15
C LYS A 137 1.30 -3.15 10.29
N LYS A 138 0.72 -1.96 10.11
CA LYS A 138 -0.11 -1.32 11.14
C LYS A 138 -1.28 -2.23 11.54
N THR A 139 -1.98 -2.79 10.56
CA THR A 139 -3.07 -3.75 10.82
C THR A 139 -2.56 -5.02 11.51
N SER A 140 -1.43 -5.58 11.10
CA SER A 140 -0.84 -6.75 11.80
C SER A 140 -0.47 -6.45 13.25
N LEU A 141 0.09 -5.28 13.55
CA LEU A 141 0.43 -4.87 14.92
C LEU A 141 -0.82 -4.66 15.78
N GLU A 142 -1.88 -4.07 15.22
CA GLU A 142 -3.16 -3.89 15.91
C GLU A 142 -3.84 -5.22 16.24
N ILE A 143 -3.78 -6.20 15.33
CA ILE A 143 -4.30 -7.56 15.57
C ILE A 143 -3.52 -8.25 16.70
N LEU A 144 -2.18 -8.21 16.65
CA LEU A 144 -1.35 -8.80 17.71
C LEU A 144 -1.58 -8.15 19.08
N ALA A 145 -1.75 -6.82 19.11
CA ALA A 145 -2.07 -6.10 20.35
C ALA A 145 -3.46 -6.50 20.90
N ALA A 146 -4.46 -6.67 20.03
CA ALA A 146 -5.80 -7.11 20.42
C ALA A 146 -5.81 -8.55 20.96
N GLU A 147 -5.03 -9.46 20.37
CA GLU A 147 -4.89 -10.84 20.85
C GLU A 147 -4.17 -10.92 22.20
N SER A 148 -3.11 -10.13 22.38
CA SER A 148 -2.38 -10.05 23.66
C SER A 148 -3.29 -9.61 24.80
N ASN A 149 -4.10 -8.56 24.60
CA ASN A 149 -5.04 -8.06 25.61
C ASN A 149 -6.19 -9.03 25.93
N ARG A 150 -6.53 -9.92 24.98
CA ARG A 150 -7.55 -10.95 25.18
C ARG A 150 -7.02 -12.14 25.99
N SER A 151 -5.72 -12.41 25.89
CA SER A 151 -5.03 -13.48 26.64
C SER A 151 -4.84 -13.08 28.10
N THR A 152 -4.46 -11.82 28.39
CA THR A 152 -4.29 -11.33 29.76
C THR A 152 -5.60 -11.31 30.56
N ASN A 153 -6.73 -10.96 29.93
CA ASN A 153 -8.04 -10.94 30.60
C ASN A 153 -8.62 -12.34 30.90
N LYS A 154 -7.98 -13.42 30.45
CA LYS A 154 -8.43 -14.80 30.68
C LYS A 154 -7.76 -15.50 31.89
N LEU A 155 -6.78 -14.84 32.51
CA LEU A 155 -6.00 -15.37 33.64
C LEU A 155 -6.43 -14.80 35.01
N ASP A 156 -7.46 -13.94 35.04
CA ASP A 156 -7.98 -13.27 36.25
C ASP A 156 -9.41 -13.75 36.62
N ILE A 157 -9.65 -15.08 36.63
CA ILE A 157 -10.88 -15.70 37.18
C ILE A 157 -10.54 -16.95 37.97
#